data_AF-A0A0C2JP69-F1
#
_entry.id   AF-A0A0C2JP69-F1
#
_cell.length_a   1.000
_cell.length_b   1.000
_cell.length_c   1.000
_cell.angle_alpha   90.00
_cell.angle_beta   90.00
_cell.angle_gamma   90.00
#
_symmetry.space_group_name_H-M   'P 1'
#
loop_
_entity.id
_entity.type
_entity.pdbx_description
1 polymer ?
#
loop_
_entity_poly.entity_id
_entity_poly.type
_entity_poly.pdbx_seq_one_letter_code
_entity_poly.pdbx_strand_id
1 'polypeptide(L)'
;MTPHSPPFFTEPNAECLPLRIRPRLDSWERGGHPDQVRLEEYLVHVQEIVQPRLERTPGPRVLRLDVVLPGSVPLLEHHDLDNYLFPLVKRISRDSGCHFASVWGTKSHAGTPRLCLDRARPATSRPVFGHTYEVSTTASAESPAYKEQIADQLGSAVPLRDGPVSLHLGFCVGPRRWWPNLWKPTIDALERILGGTTPTSRWHPRDGRIVQLGMHCRIDRSLGNDVVIRVDADPATVEGTT
;
A
#
# COMPACT_ATOMS: atom_id res chain seq x y z
N MET A 1 20.92 -4.84 -17.27
CA MET A 1 19.65 -4.95 -16.52
C MET A 1 19.94 -5.73 -15.25
N THR A 2 19.80 -5.13 -14.08
CA THR A 2 19.92 -5.82 -12.79
C THR A 2 18.78 -6.85 -12.68
N PRO A 3 19.07 -8.15 -12.51
CA PRO A 3 18.11 -9.23 -12.71
C PRO A 3 16.90 -9.21 -11.74
N HIS A 4 16.93 -8.40 -10.68
CA HIS A 4 15.90 -8.39 -9.64
C HIS A 4 15.30 -6.99 -9.38
N SER A 5 15.43 -6.04 -10.32
CA SER A 5 14.96 -4.67 -10.10
C SER A 5 13.44 -4.61 -9.86
N PRO A 6 12.98 -4.08 -8.70
CA PRO A 6 11.55 -4.00 -8.40
C PRO A 6 10.74 -3.19 -9.41
N PRO A 7 9.51 -3.62 -9.75
CA PRO A 7 8.73 -3.01 -10.82
C PRO A 7 8.18 -1.64 -10.44
N PHE A 8 7.63 -0.96 -11.44
CA PHE A 8 6.70 0.15 -11.26
C PHE A 8 5.61 0.02 -12.32
N PHE A 9 4.36 -0.07 -11.88
CA PHE A 9 3.20 -0.08 -12.77
C PHE A 9 2.57 1.31 -12.80
N THR A 10 1.79 1.60 -13.84
CA THR A 10 0.98 2.82 -13.88
C THR A 10 -0.26 2.67 -12.99
N GLU A 11 -0.82 3.79 -12.52
CA GLU A 11 -2.16 3.81 -11.93
C GLU A 11 -3.23 3.27 -12.89
N PRO A 12 -4.37 2.76 -12.38
CA PRO A 12 -5.51 2.43 -13.23
C PRO A 12 -5.96 3.66 -14.03
N ASN A 13 -6.14 3.51 -15.34
CA ASN A 13 -6.68 4.57 -16.21
C ASN A 13 -8.16 4.34 -16.58
N ALA A 14 -8.72 3.19 -16.17
CA ALA A 14 -10.13 2.89 -16.37
C ALA A 14 -11.04 3.73 -15.46
N GLU A 15 -12.30 3.89 -15.88
CA GLU A 15 -13.32 4.53 -15.04
C GLU A 15 -13.45 3.83 -13.69
N CYS A 16 -13.43 4.66 -12.63
CA CYS A 16 -13.54 4.22 -11.25
C CYS A 16 -15.00 4.05 -10.81
N LEU A 17 -15.24 3.03 -10.01
CA LEU A 17 -16.53 2.71 -9.42
C LEU A 17 -16.75 3.58 -8.16
N PRO A 18 -17.87 4.30 -8.04
CA PRO A 18 -18.18 5.05 -6.83
C PRO A 18 -18.52 4.08 -5.68
N LEU A 19 -18.03 4.38 -4.48
CA LEU A 19 -18.32 3.61 -3.27
C LEU A 19 -19.50 4.22 -2.52
N ARG A 20 -20.55 3.44 -2.26
CA ARG A 20 -21.70 3.87 -1.46
C ARG A 20 -21.44 3.73 0.04
N ILE A 21 -20.62 2.77 0.40
CA ILE A 21 -20.13 2.58 1.78
C ILE A 21 -18.71 3.15 1.86
N ARG A 22 -18.46 4.00 2.86
CA ARG A 22 -17.13 4.58 3.08
C ARG A 22 -16.10 3.47 3.33
N PRO A 23 -14.87 3.60 2.81
CA PRO A 23 -13.78 2.71 3.15
C PRO A 23 -13.60 2.56 4.66
N ARG A 24 -13.34 1.33 5.11
CA ARG A 24 -13.14 0.99 6.51
C ARG A 24 -11.72 0.50 6.73
N LEU A 25 -11.14 0.91 7.85
CA LEU A 25 -9.85 0.41 8.32
C LEU A 25 -9.98 -1.06 8.70
N ASP A 26 -8.87 -1.77 8.61
CA ASP A 26 -8.73 -3.07 9.26
C ASP A 26 -9.05 -2.95 10.75
N SER A 27 -9.72 -3.96 11.29
CA SER A 27 -10.18 -3.97 12.67
C SER A 27 -9.46 -5.06 13.43
N TRP A 28 -8.82 -4.68 14.53
CA TRP A 28 -8.15 -5.60 15.47
C TRP A 28 -9.08 -6.07 16.59
N GLU A 29 -10.35 -5.64 16.54
CA GLU A 29 -11.36 -5.94 17.54
C GLU A 29 -11.86 -7.37 17.42
N ARG A 30 -12.42 -7.89 18.52
CA ARG A 30 -12.99 -9.24 18.56
C ARG A 30 -14.15 -9.39 17.57
N GLY A 31 -14.36 -10.62 17.09
CA GLY A 31 -15.49 -10.96 16.22
C GLY A 31 -16.83 -10.53 16.82
N GLY A 32 -17.67 -9.86 16.01
CA GLY A 32 -18.95 -9.29 16.43
C GLY A 32 -18.88 -7.85 16.95
N HIS A 33 -17.69 -7.27 17.10
CA HIS A 33 -17.56 -5.83 17.40
C HIS A 33 -18.15 -4.99 16.25
N PRO A 34 -18.81 -3.85 16.52
CA PRO A 34 -19.41 -3.01 15.48
C PRO A 34 -18.45 -2.62 14.34
N ASP A 35 -17.17 -2.45 14.63
CA ASP A 35 -16.19 -2.12 13.58
C ASP A 35 -15.87 -3.29 12.66
N GLN A 36 -15.88 -4.53 13.17
CA GLN A 36 -15.76 -5.74 12.34
C GLN A 36 -16.98 -5.88 11.43
N VAL A 37 -18.18 -5.65 11.97
CA VAL A 37 -19.43 -5.71 11.19
C VAL A 37 -19.40 -4.67 10.06
N ARG A 38 -19.03 -3.42 10.36
CA ARG A 38 -18.92 -2.35 9.36
C ARG A 38 -17.84 -2.64 8.31
N LEU A 39 -16.72 -3.24 8.71
CA LEU A 39 -15.67 -3.65 7.78
C LEU A 39 -16.19 -4.74 6.84
N GLU A 40 -16.85 -5.78 7.36
CA GLU A 40 -17.41 -6.85 6.53
C GLU A 40 -18.50 -6.32 5.58
N GLU A 41 -19.40 -5.46 6.05
CA GLU A 41 -20.40 -4.78 5.19
C GLU A 41 -19.75 -4.02 4.03
N TYR A 42 -18.68 -3.26 4.32
CA TYR A 42 -17.90 -2.56 3.31
C TYR A 42 -17.26 -3.54 2.31
N LEU A 43 -16.64 -4.61 2.80
CA LEU A 43 -15.95 -5.59 1.96
C LEU A 43 -16.91 -6.37 1.05
N VAL A 44 -18.09 -6.74 1.55
CA VAL A 44 -19.17 -7.34 0.76
C VAL A 44 -19.61 -6.38 -0.34
N HIS A 45 -19.91 -5.12 0.01
CA HIS A 45 -20.30 -4.10 -0.96
C HIS A 45 -19.27 -3.92 -2.06
N VAL A 46 -17.98 -3.86 -1.71
CA VAL A 46 -16.90 -3.73 -2.71
C VAL A 46 -16.83 -4.95 -3.61
N GLN A 47 -16.92 -6.16 -3.05
CA GLN A 47 -16.87 -7.40 -3.83
C GLN A 47 -18.00 -7.44 -4.86
N GLU A 48 -19.21 -7.06 -4.48
CA GLU A 48 -20.38 -7.03 -5.38
C GLU A 48 -20.17 -6.07 -6.57
N ILE A 49 -19.69 -4.85 -6.31
CA ILE A 49 -19.54 -3.85 -7.39
C ILE A 49 -18.34 -4.14 -8.29
N VAL A 50 -17.28 -4.77 -7.76
CA VAL A 50 -16.04 -4.99 -8.51
C VAL A 50 -16.08 -6.27 -9.33
N GLN A 51 -16.91 -7.25 -8.94
CA GLN A 51 -17.01 -8.55 -9.60
C GLN A 51 -17.23 -8.47 -11.12
N PRO A 52 -18.18 -7.68 -11.65
CA PRO A 52 -18.38 -7.57 -13.10
C PRO A 52 -17.16 -7.01 -13.84
N ARG A 53 -16.37 -6.15 -13.19
CA ARG A 53 -15.14 -5.59 -13.78
C ARG A 53 -13.99 -6.60 -13.73
N LEU A 54 -13.89 -7.39 -12.66
CA LEU A 54 -12.92 -8.47 -12.54
C LEU A 54 -13.06 -9.50 -13.66
N GLU A 55 -14.29 -9.94 -13.96
CA GLU A 55 -14.58 -10.92 -15.01
C GLU A 55 -14.14 -10.46 -16.40
N ARG A 56 -14.20 -9.15 -16.66
CA ARG A 56 -13.85 -8.55 -17.96
C ARG A 56 -12.40 -8.10 -18.06
N THR A 57 -11.68 -8.05 -16.95
CA THR A 57 -10.30 -7.55 -16.89
C THR A 57 -9.34 -8.72 -16.72
N PRO A 58 -8.53 -9.07 -17.73
CA PRO A 58 -7.55 -10.15 -17.59
C PRO A 58 -6.42 -9.77 -16.61
N GLY A 59 -5.83 -10.77 -15.96
CA GLY A 59 -4.71 -10.58 -15.05
C GLY A 59 -3.35 -10.39 -15.76
N PRO A 60 -2.33 -9.87 -15.04
CA PRO A 60 -2.41 -9.32 -13.69
C PRO A 60 -3.09 -7.94 -13.66
N ARG A 61 -3.69 -7.59 -12.51
CA ARG A 61 -4.52 -6.39 -12.36
C ARG A 61 -3.84 -5.31 -11.51
N VAL A 62 -4.29 -4.07 -11.69
CA VAL A 62 -3.96 -2.93 -10.83
C VAL A 62 -5.24 -2.39 -10.18
N LEU A 63 -5.17 -2.11 -8.88
CA LEU A 63 -6.27 -1.57 -8.08
C LEU A 63 -5.88 -0.19 -7.54
N ARG A 64 -6.82 0.76 -7.48
CA ARG A 64 -6.68 1.99 -6.70
C ARG A 64 -7.91 2.21 -5.83
N LEU A 65 -7.68 2.57 -4.57
CA LEU A 65 -8.72 3.01 -3.64
C LEU A 65 -8.52 4.50 -3.30
N ASP A 66 -9.53 5.32 -3.56
CA ASP A 66 -9.58 6.71 -3.12
C ASP A 66 -10.38 6.79 -1.82
N VAL A 67 -9.74 7.18 -0.71
CA VAL A 67 -10.33 7.33 0.62
C VAL A 67 -10.65 8.81 0.85
N VAL A 68 -11.90 9.12 1.21
CA VAL A 68 -12.30 10.50 1.55
C VAL A 68 -12.69 10.56 3.02
N LEU A 69 -11.87 11.27 3.80
CA LEU A 69 -12.07 11.47 5.23
C LEU A 69 -12.87 12.76 5.50
N PRO A 70 -13.75 12.79 6.51
CA PRO A 70 -14.36 14.05 6.96
C PRO A 70 -13.29 15.11 7.27
N GLY A 71 -13.58 16.39 6.99
CA GLY A 71 -12.64 17.49 7.25
C GLY A 71 -12.29 17.70 8.73
N SER A 72 -13.04 17.09 9.65
CA SER A 72 -12.75 17.10 11.08
C SER A 72 -11.75 16.02 11.53
N VAL A 73 -11.40 15.08 10.65
CA VAL A 73 -10.47 13.99 10.96
C VAL A 73 -9.06 14.43 10.54
N PRO A 74 -8.04 14.35 11.40
CA PRO A 74 -6.67 14.64 11.00
C PRO A 74 -6.22 13.76 9.82
N LEU A 75 -5.87 14.36 8.68
CA LEU A 75 -5.47 13.60 7.49
C LEU A 75 -4.12 12.88 7.66
N LEU A 76 -3.19 13.52 8.37
CA LEU A 76 -1.78 13.11 8.48
C LEU A 76 -1.48 12.31 9.76
N GLU A 77 -2.50 12.04 10.56
CA GLU A 77 -2.40 11.27 11.80
C GLU A 77 -3.35 10.08 11.69
N HIS A 78 -2.84 8.87 11.92
CA HIS A 78 -3.60 7.63 11.73
C HIS A 78 -4.14 7.48 10.28
N HIS A 79 -5.14 6.61 10.10
CA HIS A 79 -5.76 6.35 8.80
C HIS A 79 -4.75 5.91 7.74
N ASP A 80 -3.87 5.01 8.12
CA ASP A 80 -2.79 4.50 7.27
C ASP A 80 -3.41 3.78 6.07
N LEU A 81 -2.91 4.08 4.86
CA LEU A 81 -3.54 3.62 3.64
C LEU A 81 -3.49 2.09 3.49
N ASP A 82 -2.44 1.45 3.99
CA ASP A 82 -2.29 -0.01 3.98
C ASP A 82 -3.38 -0.70 4.84
N ASN A 83 -3.82 -0.08 5.94
CA ASN A 83 -4.94 -0.57 6.74
C ASN A 83 -6.29 -0.52 6.01
N TYR A 84 -6.44 0.29 4.96
CA TYR A 84 -7.61 0.21 4.06
C TYR A 84 -7.41 -0.81 2.94
N LEU A 85 -6.19 -0.86 2.37
CA LEU A 85 -5.89 -1.65 1.17
C LEU A 85 -5.75 -3.14 1.46
N PHE A 86 -5.15 -3.52 2.59
CA PHE A 86 -4.87 -4.91 2.94
C PHE A 86 -6.14 -5.77 3.07
N PRO A 87 -7.15 -5.42 3.90
CA PRO A 87 -8.36 -6.23 4.01
C PRO A 87 -9.13 -6.30 2.69
N LEU A 88 -9.12 -5.20 1.92
CA LEU A 88 -9.74 -5.13 0.60
C LEU A 88 -9.11 -6.11 -0.40
N VAL A 89 -7.78 -6.06 -0.54
CA VAL A 89 -7.04 -6.94 -1.46
C VAL A 89 -7.15 -8.39 -1.01
N LYS A 90 -7.09 -8.65 0.29
CA LYS A 90 -7.30 -9.99 0.86
C LYS A 90 -8.68 -10.55 0.49
N ARG A 91 -9.76 -9.77 0.66
CA ARG A 91 -11.12 -10.19 0.29
C ARG A 91 -11.23 -10.51 -1.20
N ILE A 92 -10.83 -9.57 -2.05
CA ILE A 92 -10.96 -9.74 -3.50
C ILE A 92 -10.13 -10.93 -3.99
N SER A 93 -8.87 -11.05 -3.56
CA SER A 93 -8.01 -12.17 -3.96
C SER A 93 -8.56 -13.51 -3.51
N ARG A 94 -9.09 -13.62 -2.28
CA ARG A 94 -9.69 -14.86 -1.77
C ARG A 94 -10.91 -15.26 -2.59
N ASP A 95 -11.83 -14.34 -2.82
CA ASP A 95 -13.15 -14.67 -3.37
C ASP A 95 -13.13 -14.87 -4.89
N SER A 96 -12.22 -14.20 -5.60
CA SER A 96 -12.15 -14.24 -7.07
C SER A 96 -10.92 -14.94 -7.63
N GLY A 97 -9.98 -15.39 -6.77
CA GLY A 97 -8.67 -15.89 -7.20
C GLY A 97 -7.81 -14.83 -7.90
N CYS A 98 -8.15 -13.54 -7.76
CA CYS A 98 -7.46 -12.45 -8.42
C CYS A 98 -6.04 -12.23 -7.87
N HIS A 99 -5.09 -12.01 -8.78
CA HIS A 99 -3.74 -11.55 -8.48
C HIS A 99 -3.53 -10.10 -8.92
N PHE A 100 -3.08 -9.26 -7.98
CA PHE A 100 -2.69 -7.88 -8.25
C PHE A 100 -1.18 -7.79 -8.45
N ALA A 101 -0.76 -7.12 -9.52
CA ALA A 101 0.62 -6.71 -9.72
C ALA A 101 0.89 -5.32 -9.11
N SER A 102 -0.15 -4.53 -8.87
CA SER A 102 -0.01 -3.23 -8.23
C SER A 102 -1.29 -2.81 -7.51
N VAL A 103 -1.14 -2.12 -6.39
CA VAL A 103 -2.21 -1.65 -5.51
C VAL A 103 -1.89 -0.24 -5.07
N TRP A 104 -2.85 0.65 -5.21
CA TRP A 104 -2.71 2.07 -4.96
C TRP A 104 -3.76 2.55 -3.95
N GLY A 105 -3.38 3.52 -3.14
CA GLY A 105 -4.28 4.21 -2.21
C GLY A 105 -4.05 5.70 -2.26
N THR A 106 -5.13 6.47 -2.16
CA THR A 106 -5.07 7.90 -1.87
C THR A 106 -5.96 8.23 -0.68
N LYS A 107 -5.62 9.26 0.09
CA LYS A 107 -6.54 9.86 1.07
C LYS A 107 -6.60 11.37 0.96
N SER A 108 -7.80 11.92 1.08
CA SER A 108 -8.08 13.36 1.00
C SER A 108 -9.30 13.74 1.86
N HIS A 109 -9.57 15.05 1.98
CA HIS A 109 -10.84 15.58 2.49
C HIS A 109 -11.88 15.85 1.41
N ALA A 110 -11.45 15.94 0.15
CA ALA A 110 -12.27 16.35 -0.97
C ALA A 110 -12.56 15.18 -1.93
N GLY A 111 -13.74 15.22 -2.54
CA GLY A 111 -14.16 14.26 -3.56
C GLY A 111 -15.11 13.18 -3.04
N THR A 112 -15.22 12.10 -3.80
CA THR A 112 -16.01 10.92 -3.44
C THR A 112 -15.11 9.70 -3.33
N PRO A 113 -15.39 8.78 -2.37
CA PRO A 113 -14.63 7.55 -2.28
C PRO A 113 -14.89 6.68 -3.51
N ARG A 114 -13.83 6.18 -4.13
CA ARG A 114 -13.89 5.45 -5.40
C ARG A 114 -12.93 4.27 -5.41
N LEU A 115 -13.25 3.28 -6.23
CA LEU A 115 -12.39 2.13 -6.49
C LEU A 115 -12.15 2.00 -8.00
N CYS A 116 -10.89 2.02 -8.41
CA CYS A 116 -10.50 1.87 -9.80
C CYS A 116 -9.84 0.49 -9.99
N LEU A 117 -10.21 -0.22 -11.05
CA LEU A 117 -9.63 -1.51 -11.41
C LEU A 117 -9.35 -1.55 -12.90
N ASP A 118 -8.12 -1.91 -13.26
CA ASP A 118 -7.67 -2.04 -14.65
C ASP A 118 -6.64 -3.18 -14.78
N ARG A 119 -6.27 -3.50 -16.01
CA ARG A 119 -5.13 -4.37 -16.31
C ARG A 119 -3.83 -3.66 -15.92
N ALA A 120 -2.94 -4.37 -15.23
CA ALA A 120 -1.64 -3.81 -14.88
C ALA A 120 -0.79 -3.55 -16.12
N ARG A 121 -0.18 -2.36 -16.19
CA ARG A 121 0.75 -1.96 -17.25
C ARG A 121 2.04 -1.49 -16.62
N PRO A 122 3.20 -2.10 -16.92
CA PRO A 122 4.48 -1.56 -16.51
C PRO A 122 4.62 -0.12 -17.02
N ALA A 123 5.14 0.78 -16.19
CA ALA A 123 5.41 2.14 -16.62
C ALA A 123 6.58 2.16 -17.62
N THR A 124 6.45 2.96 -18.68
CA THR A 124 7.52 3.15 -19.68
C THR A 124 8.70 3.93 -19.11
N SER A 125 8.42 4.84 -18.18
CA SER A 125 9.41 5.53 -17.37
C SER A 125 8.94 5.56 -15.92
N ARG A 126 9.90 5.51 -15.00
CA ARG A 126 9.65 5.63 -13.56
C ARG A 126 9.70 7.11 -13.19
N PRO A 127 8.77 7.63 -12.38
CA PRO A 127 8.90 8.98 -11.85
C PRO A 127 10.22 9.14 -11.09
N VAL A 128 10.79 10.34 -11.13
CA VAL A 128 11.98 10.68 -10.34
C VAL A 128 11.50 11.08 -8.96
N PHE A 129 12.02 10.39 -7.94
CA PHE A 129 11.74 10.69 -6.54
C PHE A 129 12.98 11.27 -5.84
N GLY A 130 12.79 12.23 -4.95
CA GLY A 130 13.85 12.84 -4.16
C GLY A 130 14.47 11.88 -3.14
N HIS A 131 13.70 10.93 -2.63
CA HIS A 131 14.20 9.86 -1.75
C HIS A 131 14.02 8.51 -2.44
N THR A 132 15.13 7.84 -2.73
CA THR A 132 15.15 6.54 -3.41
C THR A 132 16.12 5.61 -2.70
N TYR A 133 15.65 4.43 -2.31
CA TYR A 133 16.45 3.39 -1.68
C TYR A 133 16.14 2.02 -2.27
N GLU A 134 17.14 1.15 -2.35
CA GLU A 134 16.96 -0.27 -2.66
C GLU A 134 17.52 -1.07 -1.49
N VAL A 135 16.69 -1.96 -0.94
CA VAL A 135 17.01 -2.79 0.23
C VAL A 135 16.58 -4.22 -0.05
N SER A 136 17.15 -5.17 0.69
CA SER A 136 16.83 -6.58 0.54
C SER A 136 16.63 -7.29 1.87
N THR A 137 15.84 -8.35 1.90
CA THR A 137 15.68 -9.17 3.10
C THR A 137 15.42 -10.62 2.73
N THR A 138 15.96 -11.52 3.53
CA THR A 138 15.72 -12.97 3.42
C THR A 138 14.77 -13.48 4.51
N ALA A 139 14.45 -12.61 5.48
CA ALA A 139 13.67 -12.95 6.66
C ALA A 139 12.18 -13.21 6.36
N SER A 140 11.50 -13.84 7.30
CA SER A 140 10.03 -13.95 7.28
C SER A 140 9.42 -12.61 7.67
N ALA A 141 8.36 -12.19 6.97
CA ALA A 141 7.63 -10.94 7.27
C ALA A 141 7.02 -10.90 8.67
N GLU A 142 6.84 -12.06 9.29
CA GLU A 142 6.32 -12.21 10.66
C GLU A 142 7.42 -12.12 11.72
N SER A 143 8.69 -12.08 11.32
CA SER A 143 9.83 -12.02 12.25
C SER A 143 10.34 -10.59 12.44
N PRO A 144 10.82 -10.21 13.64
CA PRO A 144 11.47 -8.92 13.87
C PRO A 144 12.64 -8.65 12.91
N ALA A 145 13.38 -9.71 12.57
CA ALA A 145 14.52 -9.66 11.65
C ALA A 145 14.19 -9.06 10.27
N TYR A 146 12.93 -9.16 9.81
CA TYR A 146 12.51 -8.52 8.56
C TYR A 146 12.63 -7.00 8.62
N LYS A 147 12.13 -6.41 9.70
CA LYS A 147 12.16 -4.95 9.91
C LYS A 147 13.58 -4.48 10.20
N GLU A 148 14.32 -5.24 10.99
CA GLU A 148 15.72 -4.96 11.33
C GLU A 148 16.61 -4.92 10.08
N GLN A 149 16.55 -5.94 9.21
CA GLN A 149 17.34 -5.98 7.98
C GLN A 149 17.06 -4.79 7.05
N ILE A 150 15.79 -4.41 6.90
CA ILE A 150 15.40 -3.25 6.10
C ILE A 150 15.94 -1.96 6.74
N ALA A 151 15.73 -1.77 8.05
CA ALA A 151 16.13 -0.57 8.75
C ALA A 151 17.66 -0.38 8.78
N ASP A 152 18.43 -1.45 8.93
CA ASP A 152 19.89 -1.41 8.93
C ASP A 152 20.44 -0.91 7.59
N GLN A 153 19.84 -1.32 6.47
CA GLN A 153 20.21 -0.84 5.13
C GLN A 153 19.79 0.62 4.87
N LEU A 154 18.85 1.14 5.65
CA LEU A 154 18.42 2.54 5.61
C LEU A 154 19.19 3.43 6.61
N GLY A 155 20.32 2.96 7.16
CA GLY A 155 21.10 3.69 8.17
C GLY A 155 21.60 5.08 7.73
N SER A 156 21.75 5.33 6.42
CA SER A 156 22.11 6.63 5.85
C SER A 156 20.94 7.40 5.22
N ALA A 157 19.70 6.90 5.38
CA ALA A 157 18.53 7.55 4.83
C ALA A 157 18.30 8.92 5.49
N VAL A 158 17.90 9.89 4.67
CA VAL A 158 17.58 11.24 5.14
C VAL A 158 16.06 11.28 5.40
N PRO A 159 15.61 11.71 6.59
CA PRO A 159 14.19 11.85 6.86
C PRO A 159 13.51 12.85 5.93
N LEU A 160 12.29 12.55 5.51
CA LEU A 160 11.42 13.51 4.83
C LEU A 160 11.02 14.62 5.79
N ARG A 161 11.06 15.87 5.32
CA ARG A 161 10.49 17.04 6.02
C ARG A 161 9.04 16.75 6.44
N ASP A 162 8.59 17.32 7.55
CA ASP A 162 7.21 17.16 8.03
C ASP A 162 6.16 17.59 6.97
N GLY A 163 5.03 16.89 6.96
CA GLY A 163 3.94 17.09 5.99
C GLY A 163 3.51 15.81 5.26
N PRO A 164 2.60 15.93 4.28
CA PRO A 164 2.08 14.81 3.50
C PRO A 164 3.17 14.14 2.65
N VAL A 165 3.05 12.83 2.46
CA VAL A 165 4.03 11.99 1.76
C VAL A 165 3.37 11.22 0.63
N SER A 166 4.05 11.15 -0.51
CA SER A 166 3.82 10.15 -1.56
C SER A 166 4.87 9.05 -1.40
N LEU A 167 4.41 7.82 -1.22
CA LEU A 167 5.26 6.64 -1.01
C LEU A 167 4.96 5.58 -2.07
N HIS A 168 6.01 5.07 -2.69
CA HIS A 168 5.93 3.90 -3.54
C HIS A 168 6.88 2.80 -3.08
N LEU A 169 6.34 1.58 -3.02
CA LEU A 169 7.07 0.37 -2.68
C LEU A 169 7.04 -0.59 -3.86
N GLY A 170 8.20 -0.88 -4.43
CA GLY A 170 8.35 -1.96 -5.41
C GLY A 170 8.89 -3.21 -4.74
N PHE A 171 8.28 -4.36 -4.99
CA PHE A 171 8.70 -5.66 -4.50
C PHE A 171 9.07 -6.59 -5.65
N CYS A 172 10.24 -7.23 -5.58
CA CYS A 172 10.52 -8.48 -6.26
C CYS A 172 10.53 -9.61 -5.23
N VAL A 173 9.72 -10.63 -5.44
CA VAL A 173 9.52 -11.72 -4.47
C VAL A 173 9.59 -13.09 -5.12
N GLY A 174 10.00 -14.10 -4.35
CA GLY A 174 9.82 -15.50 -4.73
C GLY A 174 8.34 -15.93 -4.85
N PRO A 175 8.04 -16.99 -5.59
CA PRO A 175 6.67 -17.40 -5.97
C PRO A 175 5.80 -17.88 -4.81
N ARG A 176 6.39 -18.19 -3.65
CA ARG A 176 5.69 -18.70 -2.47
C ARG A 176 5.20 -17.61 -1.52
N ARG A 177 5.58 -16.34 -1.74
CA ARG A 177 5.23 -15.24 -0.85
C ARG A 177 3.89 -14.62 -1.28
N TRP A 178 2.93 -14.59 -0.36
CA TRP A 178 1.77 -13.71 -0.50
C TRP A 178 2.22 -12.28 -0.19
N TRP A 179 2.59 -11.55 -1.23
CA TRP A 179 3.25 -10.24 -1.11
C TRP A 179 2.48 -9.17 -0.31
N PRO A 180 1.13 -9.19 -0.17
CA PRO A 180 0.43 -8.27 0.74
C PRO A 180 0.87 -8.37 2.20
N ASN A 181 1.31 -9.54 2.66
CA ASN A 181 1.88 -9.70 4.01
C ASN A 181 3.19 -8.93 4.22
N LEU A 182 3.83 -8.47 3.15
CA LEU A 182 5.07 -7.69 3.23
C LEU A 182 4.79 -6.21 3.50
N TRP A 183 3.59 -5.70 3.24
CA TRP A 183 3.30 -4.26 3.22
C TRP A 183 3.52 -3.61 4.58
N LYS A 184 2.74 -4.02 5.59
CA LYS A 184 2.83 -3.45 6.93
C LYS A 184 4.24 -3.55 7.52
N PRO A 185 4.90 -4.73 7.56
CA PRO A 185 6.24 -4.80 8.14
C PRO A 185 7.28 -4.00 7.33
N THR A 186 7.11 -3.84 6.02
CA THR A 186 7.98 -2.95 5.22
C THR A 186 7.77 -1.50 5.63
N ILE A 187 6.52 -1.03 5.71
CA ILE A 187 6.19 0.35 6.09
C ILE A 187 6.69 0.64 7.52
N ASP A 188 6.45 -0.27 8.46
CA ASP A 188 6.93 -0.21 9.84
C ASP A 188 8.46 -0.01 9.94
N ALA A 189 9.22 -0.53 8.98
CA ALA A 189 10.68 -0.42 8.95
C ALA A 189 11.17 0.95 8.40
N LEU A 190 10.28 1.78 7.86
CA LEU A 190 10.63 3.08 7.23
C LEU A 190 10.65 4.25 8.21
N GLU A 191 10.77 4.01 9.51
CA GLU A 191 10.83 5.04 10.55
C GLU A 191 11.91 6.11 10.26
N ARG A 192 13.03 5.73 9.65
CA ARG A 192 14.10 6.68 9.28
C ARG A 192 13.73 7.63 8.14
N ILE A 193 12.81 7.23 7.27
CA ILE A 193 12.33 8.07 6.17
C ILE A 193 11.12 8.89 6.61
N LEU A 194 10.16 8.27 7.31
CA LEU A 194 8.88 8.88 7.67
C LEU A 194 8.92 9.65 9.00
N GLY A 195 9.96 9.45 9.81
CA GLY A 195 10.04 9.88 11.20
C GLY A 195 9.32 8.91 12.14
N GLY A 196 9.74 8.86 13.40
CA GLY A 196 9.10 8.06 14.45
C GLY A 196 8.02 8.84 15.21
N THR A 197 7.02 8.13 15.73
CA THR A 197 5.97 8.70 16.60
C THR A 197 6.42 8.88 18.05
N THR A 198 7.33 8.02 18.53
CA THR A 198 7.88 8.10 19.89
C THR A 198 9.37 7.74 19.89
N PRO A 199 10.21 8.34 20.76
CA PRO A 199 11.64 8.00 20.83
C PRO A 199 11.92 6.58 21.36
N THR A 200 10.96 5.95 22.05
CA THR A 200 11.17 4.72 22.82
C THR A 200 10.56 3.47 22.18
N SER A 201 9.64 3.61 21.21
CA SER A 201 9.03 2.47 20.52
C SER A 201 9.56 2.39 19.09
N ARG A 202 10.30 1.31 18.78
CA ARG A 202 10.72 1.01 17.40
C ARG A 202 9.53 0.52 16.59
N TRP A 203 9.56 0.73 15.29
CA TRP A 203 8.57 0.22 14.33
C TRP A 203 7.23 0.96 14.34
N HIS A 204 7.24 2.22 14.74
CA HIS A 204 6.08 3.12 14.67
C HIS A 204 6.41 4.35 13.84
N PRO A 205 6.62 4.17 12.52
CA PRO A 205 6.79 5.29 11.61
C PRO A 205 5.56 6.20 11.66
N ARG A 206 5.71 7.47 11.29
CA ARG A 206 4.58 8.37 11.03
C ARG A 206 3.94 8.06 9.67
N ASP A 207 3.52 6.81 9.47
CA ASP A 207 2.91 6.30 8.22
C ASP A 207 1.53 6.89 7.93
N GLY A 208 0.83 7.41 8.95
CA GLY A 208 -0.33 8.27 8.77
C GLY A 208 -0.08 9.50 7.88
N ARG A 209 1.17 9.92 7.66
CA ARG A 209 1.52 11.02 6.74
C ARG A 209 1.38 10.65 5.26
N ILE A 210 1.30 9.36 4.93
CA ILE A 210 1.25 8.88 3.55
C ILE A 210 -0.14 9.15 2.98
N VAL A 211 -0.25 10.12 2.07
CA VAL A 211 -1.51 10.50 1.41
C VAL A 211 -1.66 9.88 0.02
N GLN A 212 -0.56 9.40 -0.55
CA GLN A 212 -0.50 8.66 -1.79
C GLN A 212 0.42 7.44 -1.58
N LEU A 213 -0.12 6.24 -1.79
CA LEU A 213 0.59 4.99 -1.62
C LEU A 213 0.49 4.16 -2.91
N GLY A 214 1.62 3.76 -3.49
CA GLY A 214 1.67 2.83 -4.62
C GLY A 214 2.54 1.62 -4.30
N MET A 215 1.95 0.43 -4.26
CA MET A 215 2.65 -0.83 -3.99
C MET A 215 2.67 -1.70 -5.24
N HIS A 216 3.84 -2.17 -5.65
CA HIS A 216 4.08 -2.86 -6.91
C HIS A 216 4.77 -4.19 -6.67
N CYS A 217 4.40 -5.25 -7.39
CA CYS A 217 4.99 -6.55 -7.19
C CYS A 217 5.29 -7.26 -8.50
N ARG A 218 6.48 -7.88 -8.57
CA ARG A 218 6.85 -8.86 -9.58
C ARG A 218 7.29 -10.14 -8.88
N ILE A 219 6.77 -11.27 -9.37
CA ILE A 219 7.24 -12.59 -8.94
C ILE A 219 8.49 -12.94 -9.75
N ASP A 220 9.58 -13.25 -9.07
CA ASP A 220 10.82 -13.74 -9.63
C ASP A 220 11.14 -15.11 -9.03
N ARG A 221 11.14 -16.14 -9.88
CA ARG A 221 11.36 -17.54 -9.45
C ARG A 221 12.78 -17.80 -8.97
N SER A 222 13.74 -16.97 -9.36
CA SER A 222 15.15 -17.16 -8.98
C SER A 222 15.47 -16.67 -7.56
N LEU A 223 14.62 -15.84 -6.95
CA LEU A 223 14.88 -15.25 -5.63
C LEU A 223 14.72 -16.23 -4.46
N GLY A 224 14.08 -17.39 -4.65
CA GLY A 224 13.81 -18.30 -3.53
C GLY A 224 13.01 -17.62 -2.41
N ASN A 225 13.65 -17.34 -1.28
CA ASN A 225 13.04 -16.60 -0.16
C ASN A 225 13.38 -15.11 -0.16
N ASP A 226 14.30 -14.66 -1.00
CA ASP A 226 14.77 -13.28 -1.01
C ASP A 226 13.65 -12.33 -1.45
N VAL A 227 13.67 -11.14 -0.88
CA VAL A 227 12.80 -10.02 -1.23
C VAL A 227 13.70 -8.85 -1.53
N VAL A 228 13.59 -8.30 -2.74
CA VAL A 228 14.20 -7.02 -3.10
C VAL A 228 13.11 -5.97 -3.06
N ILE A 229 13.35 -4.89 -2.31
CA ILE A 229 12.40 -3.81 -2.09
C ILE A 229 13.03 -2.54 -2.59
N ARG A 230 12.27 -1.78 -3.37
CA ARG A 230 12.60 -0.42 -3.72
C ARG A 230 11.63 0.50 -3.00
N VAL A 231 12.18 1.50 -2.33
CA VAL A 231 11.45 2.54 -1.62
C VAL A 231 11.68 3.83 -2.36
N ASP A 232 10.61 4.45 -2.85
CA ASP A 232 10.66 5.77 -3.46
C ASP A 232 9.65 6.67 -2.75
N ALA A 233 10.09 7.84 -2.31
CA ALA A 233 9.25 8.72 -1.53
C ALA A 233 9.56 10.18 -1.83
N ASP A 234 8.53 11.01 -1.70
CA ASP A 234 8.62 12.46 -1.80
C ASP A 234 7.59 13.18 -0.92
N PRO A 235 7.83 14.45 -0.58
CA PRO A 235 6.77 15.32 -0.08
C PRO A 235 5.63 15.39 -1.11
N ALA A 236 4.40 15.19 -0.64
CA ALA A 236 3.21 15.35 -1.47
C ALA A 236 2.57 16.73 -1.26
N THR A 237 1.54 17.01 -2.05
CA THR A 237 0.63 18.14 -1.84
C THR A 237 -0.77 17.58 -1.63
N VAL A 238 -1.51 18.12 -0.65
CA VAL A 238 -2.92 17.81 -0.45
C VAL A 238 -3.72 19.00 -0.96
N GLU A 239 -4.55 18.79 -1.99
CA GLU A 239 -5.46 19.83 -2.44
C GLU A 239 -6.54 20.09 -1.37
N GLY A 240 -6.74 21.37 -1.01
CA GLY A 240 -7.83 21.80 -0.13
C GLY A 240 -7.47 22.18 1.31
N THR A 241 -6.20 22.52 1.60
CA THR A 241 -5.86 23.19 2.87
C THR A 241 -5.57 24.67 2.60
N THR A 242 -6.63 25.48 2.67
CA THR A 242 -6.55 26.95 2.85
C THR A 242 -7.34 27.31 4.09
#